data_AF-X1RV24-F1
#
_entry.id   AF-X1RV24-F1
#
_cell.length_a   1.000
_cell.length_b   1.000
_cell.length_c   1.000
_cell.angle_alpha   90.00
_cell.angle_beta   90.00
_cell.angle_gamma   90.00
#
_symmetry.space_group_name_H-M   'P 1'
#
loop_
_entity.id
_entity.type
_entity.pdbx_description
1 polymer ?
#
loop_
_entity_poly.entity_id
_entity_poly.type
_entity_poly.pdbx_seq_one_letter_code
_entity_poly.pdbx_strand_id
1 'polypeptide(L)'
;RAILEDKIRVGFIARFLWRYVAKVPYGVGLRSPESMQCAINEAGALRILIAAFFSCLTKPFSTKGIFYRIAGKKTAMIDAAHTTPVEPFDKCVILGPDKSDGVSQTLKKRFIVEFAIMDINDIGGSWVIGNSGGIPIKRLEEIMRINPLGQGKEMTPICIVRGLLKNSRQ
;
A
#
# COMPACT_ATOMS: atom_id res chain seq x y z
N ARG A 1 4.43 -4.18 7.54
CA ARG A 1 4.54 -5.53 8.18
C ARG A 1 5.05 -6.47 7.09
N ALA A 2 5.96 -7.39 7.37
CA ALA A 2 6.55 -8.24 6.33
C ALA A 2 6.44 -9.72 6.73
N ILE A 3 6.08 -10.58 5.78
CA ILE A 3 5.96 -12.02 5.98
C ILE A 3 6.82 -12.71 4.93
N LEU A 4 7.77 -13.54 5.37
CA LEU A 4 8.59 -14.35 4.46
C LEU A 4 7.69 -15.22 3.58
N GLU A 5 7.99 -15.24 2.29
CA GLU A 5 7.21 -15.95 1.27
C GLU A 5 7.06 -17.45 1.63
N ASP A 6 8.14 -18.08 2.09
CA ASP A 6 8.19 -19.49 2.48
C ASP A 6 7.33 -19.85 3.71
N LYS A 7 6.93 -18.86 4.52
CA LYS A 7 6.05 -19.05 5.68
C LYS A 7 4.57 -18.91 5.34
N ILE A 8 4.24 -18.44 4.14
CA ILE A 8 2.85 -18.20 3.75
C ILE A 8 2.20 -19.52 3.35
N ARG A 9 1.23 -19.96 4.14
CA ARG A 9 0.43 -21.15 3.83
C ARG A 9 -0.66 -20.81 2.82
N VAL A 10 -0.37 -21.06 1.55
CA VAL A 10 -1.29 -20.76 0.45
C VAL A 10 -2.46 -21.76 0.43
N GLY A 11 -3.68 -21.23 0.48
CA GLY A 11 -4.93 -21.97 0.35
C GLY A 11 -5.39 -22.14 -1.09
N PHE A 12 -6.45 -22.93 -1.28
CA PHE A 12 -7.00 -23.23 -2.61
C PHE A 12 -7.50 -21.98 -3.34
N ILE A 13 -8.23 -21.10 -2.64
CA ILE A 13 -8.76 -19.86 -3.22
C ILE A 13 -7.62 -18.98 -3.76
N ALA A 14 -6.55 -18.83 -2.97
CA ALA A 14 -5.39 -18.06 -3.39
C ALA A 14 -4.74 -18.65 -4.65
N ARG A 15 -4.46 -19.97 -4.65
CA ARG A 15 -3.90 -20.73 -5.80
C ARG A 15 -4.72 -20.59 -7.08
N PHE A 16 -6.03 -20.43 -6.96
CA PHE A 16 -6.93 -20.25 -8.09
C PHE A 16 -6.97 -18.79 -8.58
N LEU A 17 -7.23 -17.85 -7.68
CA LEU A 17 -7.52 -16.45 -8.05
C LEU A 17 -6.31 -15.69 -8.58
N TRP A 18 -5.09 -15.95 -8.09
CA TRP A 18 -3.90 -15.17 -8.49
C TRP A 18 -3.66 -15.21 -10.00
N ARG A 19 -4.06 -16.30 -10.67
CA ARG A 19 -3.91 -16.52 -12.12
C ARG A 19 -4.73 -15.54 -12.96
N TYR A 20 -5.82 -15.03 -12.39
CA TYR A 20 -6.74 -14.10 -13.06
C TYR A 20 -6.39 -12.63 -12.81
N VAL A 21 -5.41 -12.35 -11.96
CA VAL A 21 -4.90 -11.00 -11.75
C VAL A 21 -4.16 -10.56 -13.02
N ALA A 22 -4.57 -9.40 -13.54
CA ALA A 22 -4.01 -8.85 -14.77
C ALA A 22 -2.51 -8.60 -14.61
N LYS A 23 -1.73 -8.95 -15.64
CA LYS A 23 -0.32 -8.57 -15.71
C LYS A 23 -0.27 -7.08 -16.04
N VAL A 24 0.40 -6.30 -15.20
CA VAL A 24 0.63 -4.87 -15.42
C VAL A 24 2.12 -4.61 -15.58
N PRO A 25 2.54 -3.63 -16.40
CA PRO A 25 3.95 -3.38 -16.67
C PRO A 25 4.72 -2.84 -15.45
N TYR A 26 4.01 -2.30 -14.46
CA TYR A 26 4.58 -1.63 -13.30
C TYR A 26 4.65 -2.49 -12.03
N GLY A 27 4.35 -3.80 -12.10
CA GLY A 27 4.55 -4.67 -10.93
C GLY A 27 3.80 -5.99 -10.93
N VAL A 28 4.09 -6.79 -9.91
CA VAL A 28 3.44 -8.09 -9.65
C VAL A 28 2.12 -7.90 -8.92
N GLY A 29 2.08 -7.04 -7.89
CA GLY A 29 0.89 -6.84 -7.05
C GLY A 29 0.35 -8.18 -6.52
N LEU A 30 -0.95 -8.41 -6.64
CA LEU A 30 -1.59 -9.67 -6.20
C LEU A 30 -1.41 -10.86 -7.17
N ARG A 31 -0.52 -10.74 -8.17
CA ARG A 31 -0.27 -11.78 -9.19
C ARG A 31 0.73 -12.83 -8.72
N SER A 32 0.65 -13.23 -7.45
CA SER A 32 1.29 -14.42 -6.89
C SER A 32 0.35 -15.12 -5.91
N PRO A 33 0.44 -16.45 -5.72
CA PRO A 33 -0.39 -17.14 -4.74
C PRO A 33 -0.21 -16.60 -3.31
N GLU A 34 0.99 -16.19 -2.94
CA GLU A 34 1.36 -15.73 -1.60
C GLU A 34 0.79 -14.34 -1.32
N SER A 35 0.94 -13.41 -2.26
CA SER A 35 0.33 -12.07 -2.19
C SER A 35 -1.21 -12.15 -2.17
N MET A 36 -1.80 -13.02 -2.99
CA MET A 36 -3.24 -13.27 -2.96
C MET A 36 -3.70 -13.88 -1.62
N GLN A 37 -2.93 -14.80 -1.05
CA GLN A 37 -3.22 -15.36 0.27
C GLN A 37 -3.16 -14.28 1.36
N CYS A 38 -2.17 -13.38 1.30
CA CYS A 38 -2.10 -12.22 2.18
C CYS A 38 -3.31 -11.29 2.03
N ALA A 39 -3.77 -11.04 0.81
CA ALA A 39 -5.00 -10.27 0.58
C ALA A 39 -6.24 -10.94 1.19
N ILE A 40 -6.34 -12.27 1.08
CA ILE A 40 -7.39 -13.07 1.72
C ILE A 40 -7.32 -12.98 3.24
N ASN A 41 -6.12 -13.01 3.83
CA ASN A 41 -5.94 -12.88 5.27
C ASN A 41 -6.33 -11.47 5.77
N GLU A 42 -6.05 -10.43 4.98
CA GLU A 42 -6.38 -9.03 5.32
C GLU A 42 -7.87 -8.70 5.17
N ALA A 43 -8.52 -9.18 4.10
CA ALA A 43 -9.88 -8.78 3.74
C ALA A 43 -10.95 -9.85 4.03
N GLY A 44 -10.53 -11.10 4.19
CA GLY A 44 -11.40 -12.27 4.27
C GLY A 44 -11.70 -12.88 2.89
N ALA A 45 -11.78 -14.22 2.85
CA ALA A 45 -11.98 -14.98 1.61
C ALA A 45 -13.27 -14.60 0.86
N LEU A 46 -14.39 -14.49 1.57
CA LEU A 46 -15.68 -14.13 0.98
C LEU A 46 -15.62 -12.76 0.29
N ARG A 47 -14.99 -11.77 0.95
CA ARG A 47 -14.85 -10.42 0.42
C ARG A 47 -13.98 -10.37 -0.83
N ILE A 48 -12.88 -11.14 -0.85
CA ILE A 48 -12.01 -11.28 -2.03
C ILE A 48 -12.76 -11.95 -3.19
N LEU A 49 -13.58 -12.98 -2.93
CA LEU A 49 -14.38 -13.63 -3.97
C LEU A 49 -15.42 -12.67 -4.57
N ILE A 50 -16.12 -11.90 -3.73
CA ILE A 50 -17.06 -10.87 -4.18
C ILE A 50 -16.32 -9.81 -5.02
N ALA A 51 -15.16 -9.34 -4.55
CA ALA A 51 -14.34 -8.38 -5.28
C ALA A 51 -13.90 -8.91 -6.66
N ALA A 52 -13.47 -10.17 -6.73
CA ALA A 52 -13.10 -10.84 -7.98
C ALA A 52 -14.29 -10.97 -8.94
N PHE A 53 -15.46 -11.38 -8.44
CA PHE A 53 -16.69 -11.51 -9.22
C PHE A 53 -17.11 -10.18 -9.86
N PHE A 54 -17.23 -9.11 -9.07
CA PHE A 54 -17.58 -7.79 -9.61
C PHE A 54 -16.51 -7.23 -10.53
N SER A 55 -15.23 -7.43 -10.21
CA SER A 55 -14.15 -7.00 -11.10
C SER A 55 -14.18 -7.72 -12.46
N CYS A 56 -14.67 -8.97 -12.51
CA CYS A 56 -14.87 -9.70 -13.76
C CYS A 56 -16.03 -9.10 -14.57
N LEU A 57 -17.17 -8.81 -13.91
CA LEU A 57 -18.35 -8.22 -14.55
C LEU A 57 -18.09 -6.82 -15.09
N THR A 58 -17.26 -6.02 -14.42
CA THR A 58 -16.96 -4.64 -14.83
C THR A 58 -15.86 -4.56 -15.89
N LYS A 59 -15.18 -5.67 -16.19
CA LYS A 59 -14.05 -5.72 -17.12
C LYS A 59 -14.41 -5.28 -18.56
N PRO A 60 -15.57 -5.68 -19.14
CA PRO A 60 -15.99 -5.21 -20.47
C PRO A 60 -16.23 -3.70 -20.54
N PHE A 61 -16.56 -3.07 -19.41
CA PHE A 61 -16.82 -1.63 -19.32
C PHE A 61 -15.55 -0.81 -19.06
N SER A 62 -14.36 -1.42 -19.22
CA SER A 62 -13.06 -0.78 -19.00
C SER A 62 -12.89 -0.09 -17.64
N THR A 63 -13.71 -0.46 -16.64
CA THR A 63 -13.67 0.14 -15.31
C THR A 63 -12.58 -0.53 -14.48
N LYS A 64 -11.56 0.26 -14.09
CA LYS A 64 -10.41 -0.21 -13.33
C LYS A 64 -10.61 -0.03 -11.82
N GLY A 65 -9.96 -0.88 -11.02
CA GLY A 65 -9.88 -0.71 -9.57
C GLY A 65 -11.09 -1.18 -8.75
N ILE A 66 -12.14 -1.75 -9.38
CA ILE A 66 -13.32 -2.27 -8.67
C ILE A 66 -12.93 -3.33 -7.63
N PHE A 67 -11.98 -4.21 -7.97
CA PHE A 67 -11.44 -5.19 -7.04
C PHE A 67 -10.99 -4.55 -5.73
N TYR A 68 -10.10 -3.54 -5.78
CA TYR A 68 -9.54 -2.91 -4.58
C TYR A 68 -10.56 -2.04 -3.82
N ARG A 69 -11.56 -1.47 -4.52
CA ARG A 69 -12.66 -0.75 -3.86
C ARG A 69 -13.48 -1.69 -2.97
N ILE A 70 -13.70 -2.92 -3.42
CA ILE A 70 -14.44 -3.93 -2.66
C ILE A 70 -13.53 -4.61 -1.64
N ALA A 71 -12.37 -5.13 -2.05
CA ALA A 71 -11.40 -5.85 -1.21
C ALA A 71 -10.85 -4.97 -0.07
N GLY A 72 -10.80 -3.66 -0.28
CA GLY A 72 -10.42 -2.67 0.71
C GLY A 72 -8.98 -2.18 0.54
N LYS A 73 -8.73 -0.95 0.99
CA LYS A 73 -7.46 -0.23 0.80
C LYS A 73 -6.22 -1.00 1.24
N LYS A 74 -6.31 -1.79 2.33
CA LYS A 74 -5.18 -2.61 2.82
C LYS A 74 -4.67 -3.61 1.78
N THR A 75 -5.55 -4.17 0.97
CA THR A 75 -5.16 -5.12 -0.09
C THR A 75 -4.45 -4.45 -1.26
N ALA A 76 -4.68 -3.16 -1.49
CA ALA A 76 -4.01 -2.38 -2.52
C ALA A 76 -2.56 -2.01 -2.14
N MET A 77 -2.26 -2.02 -0.83
CA MET A 77 -0.92 -1.73 -0.28
C MET A 77 -0.10 -3.01 -0.04
N ILE A 78 -0.45 -4.11 -0.70
CA ILE A 78 0.30 -5.36 -0.60
C ILE A 78 1.33 -5.37 -1.72
N ASP A 79 2.60 -5.44 -1.34
CA ASP A 79 3.71 -5.71 -2.25
C ASP A 79 4.07 -7.19 -2.21
N ALA A 80 4.20 -7.79 -3.39
CA ALA A 80 4.64 -9.17 -3.53
C ALA A 80 6.12 -9.34 -3.14
N ALA A 81 6.51 -10.58 -2.87
CA ALA A 81 7.93 -10.90 -2.77
C ALA A 81 8.64 -10.59 -4.10
N HIS A 82 9.94 -10.30 -3.98
CA HIS A 82 10.88 -9.99 -5.07
C HIS A 82 10.59 -8.70 -5.83
N THR A 83 9.73 -7.83 -5.30
CA THR A 83 9.46 -6.49 -5.89
C THR A 83 10.33 -5.38 -5.29
N THR A 84 10.80 -5.56 -4.05
CA THR A 84 11.74 -4.63 -3.41
C THR A 84 13.19 -5.14 -3.52
N PRO A 85 14.18 -4.26 -3.78
CA PRO A 85 15.58 -4.63 -3.82
C PRO A 85 16.26 -4.67 -2.44
N VAL A 86 15.50 -4.46 -1.35
CA VAL A 86 16.05 -4.31 0.01
C VAL A 86 16.02 -5.65 0.74
N GLU A 87 17.19 -6.22 1.04
CA GLU A 87 17.30 -7.42 1.88
C GLU A 87 17.00 -7.11 3.37
N PRO A 88 16.35 -8.02 4.13
CA PRO A 88 15.78 -9.32 3.73
C PRO A 88 14.32 -9.21 3.24
N PHE A 89 13.83 -8.00 2.99
CA PHE A 89 12.44 -7.76 2.59
C PHE A 89 12.14 -8.16 1.14
N ASP A 90 13.17 -8.33 0.32
CA ASP A 90 13.11 -8.93 -1.01
C ASP A 90 12.39 -10.30 -0.99
N LYS A 91 12.57 -11.10 0.07
CA LYS A 91 11.93 -12.42 0.23
C LYS A 91 10.58 -12.38 0.94
N CYS A 92 10.02 -11.19 1.15
CA CYS A 92 8.82 -11.00 1.93
C CYS A 92 7.66 -10.48 1.08
N VAL A 93 6.45 -10.94 1.39
CA VAL A 93 5.23 -10.18 1.07
C VAL A 93 5.09 -9.08 2.12
N ILE A 94 5.04 -7.83 1.67
CA ILE A 94 4.91 -6.66 2.53
C ILE A 94 3.45 -6.25 2.57
N LEU A 95 2.89 -6.21 3.78
CA LEU A 95 1.54 -5.75 4.03
C LEU A 95 1.56 -4.28 4.42
N GLY A 96 0.56 -3.55 3.93
CA GLY A 96 0.28 -2.19 4.36
C GLY A 96 0.23 -2.05 5.90
N PRO A 97 0.66 -0.90 6.44
CA PRO A 97 0.70 -0.69 7.87
C PRO A 97 -0.69 -0.77 8.50
N ASP A 98 -0.71 -1.16 9.77
CA ASP A 98 -1.93 -1.12 10.58
C ASP A 98 -1.86 0.09 11.53
N LYS A 99 -3.01 0.71 11.81
CA LYS A 99 -3.14 1.85 12.74
C LYS A 99 -2.22 3.05 12.43
N SER A 100 -1.99 3.36 11.16
CA SER A 100 -1.09 4.43 10.70
C SER A 100 -1.37 5.81 11.31
N ASP A 101 -2.64 6.17 11.48
CA ASP A 101 -3.05 7.42 12.16
C ASP A 101 -2.62 7.41 13.63
N GLY A 102 -2.86 6.29 14.34
CA GLY A 102 -2.52 6.16 15.74
C GLY A 102 -1.00 6.24 15.99
N VAL A 103 -0.20 5.66 15.09
CA VAL A 103 1.27 5.79 15.12
C VAL A 103 1.66 7.26 14.93
N SER A 104 1.14 7.92 13.91
CA SER A 104 1.42 9.34 13.63
C SER A 104 1.03 10.25 14.80
N GLN A 105 -0.14 10.03 15.41
CA GLN A 105 -0.60 10.76 16.59
C GLN A 105 0.30 10.53 17.81
N THR A 106 0.77 9.30 18.02
CA THR A 106 1.70 8.97 19.11
C THR A 106 3.04 9.68 18.92
N LEU A 107 3.57 9.68 17.69
CA LEU A 107 4.81 10.40 17.36
C LEU A 107 4.64 11.92 17.56
N LYS A 108 3.52 12.50 17.12
CA LYS A 108 3.23 13.93 17.36
C LYS A 108 3.24 14.28 18.84
N LYS A 109 2.62 13.47 19.70
CA LYS A 109 2.64 13.70 21.16
C LYS A 109 4.04 13.69 21.73
N ARG A 110 4.94 12.86 21.19
CA ARG A 110 6.31 12.70 21.68
C ARG A 110 7.25 13.81 21.17
N PHE A 111 7.13 14.21 19.91
CA PHE A 111 8.10 15.10 19.25
C PHE A 111 7.56 16.50 18.96
N ILE A 112 6.26 16.75 19.21
CA ILE A 112 5.61 18.07 19.08
C ILE A 112 5.71 18.61 17.63
N VAL A 113 5.70 17.71 16.64
CA VAL A 113 5.62 18.02 15.21
C VAL A 113 4.61 17.10 14.53
N GLU A 114 4.11 17.49 13.36
CA GLU A 114 3.20 16.65 12.59
C GLU A 114 3.94 15.49 11.89
N PHE A 115 3.28 14.33 11.82
CA PHE A 115 3.78 13.14 11.13
C PHE A 115 2.74 12.64 10.13
N ALA A 116 3.22 12.18 8.97
CA ALA A 116 2.45 11.42 8.00
C ALA A 116 3.21 10.14 7.65
N ILE A 117 2.46 9.07 7.47
CA ILE A 117 2.92 7.85 6.82
C ILE A 117 2.33 7.87 5.42
N MET A 118 3.18 7.67 4.42
CA MET A 118 2.80 7.70 3.01
C MET A 118 3.16 6.40 2.33
N ASP A 119 2.32 6.02 1.37
CA ASP A 119 2.64 5.02 0.35
C ASP A 119 3.05 5.80 -0.89
N ILE A 120 4.32 5.67 -1.28
CA ILE A 120 4.97 6.51 -2.29
C ILE A 120 5.44 5.61 -3.41
N ASN A 121 4.91 5.84 -4.60
CA ASN A 121 5.19 5.04 -5.79
C ASN A 121 5.50 5.96 -6.97
N ASP A 122 6.43 5.52 -7.83
CA ASP A 122 6.79 6.25 -9.06
C ASP A 122 5.68 6.16 -10.12
N ILE A 123 4.83 5.14 -10.03
CA ILE A 123 3.77 4.83 -10.98
C ILE A 123 2.47 4.65 -10.20
N GLY A 124 1.50 5.52 -10.40
CA GLY A 124 0.18 5.44 -9.74
C GLY A 124 -0.07 6.49 -8.65
N GLY A 125 0.93 7.32 -8.35
CA GLY A 125 0.83 8.43 -7.41
C GLY A 125 1.23 8.05 -5.99
N SER A 126 1.35 9.07 -5.15
CA SER A 126 1.74 8.94 -3.74
C SER A 126 0.61 9.45 -2.87
N TRP A 127 0.19 8.67 -1.87
CA TRP A 127 -0.94 9.03 -1.01
C TRP A 127 -0.64 8.86 0.47
N VAL A 128 -1.34 9.65 1.28
CA VAL A 128 -1.24 9.56 2.74
C VAL A 128 -2.04 8.35 3.23
N ILE A 129 -1.37 7.44 3.94
CA ILE A 129 -1.98 6.24 4.54
C ILE A 129 -2.21 6.39 6.04
N GLY A 130 -1.62 7.40 6.67
CA GLY A 130 -2.06 7.90 7.97
C GLY A 130 -1.38 9.21 8.35
N ASN A 131 -1.98 9.98 9.25
CA ASN A 131 -1.43 11.26 9.69
C ASN A 131 -1.86 11.65 11.12
N SER A 132 -1.16 12.64 11.67
CA SER A 132 -1.38 13.16 13.03
C SER A 132 -2.48 14.22 13.16
N GLY A 133 -3.24 14.49 12.09
CA GLY A 133 -4.41 15.35 12.04
C GLY A 133 -4.18 16.78 11.53
N GLY A 134 -2.96 17.33 11.68
CA GLY A 134 -2.69 18.73 11.32
C GLY A 134 -2.18 18.96 9.90
N ILE A 135 -2.14 17.93 9.06
CA ILE A 135 -1.46 17.96 7.76
C ILE A 135 -2.45 18.23 6.62
N PRO A 136 -2.18 19.19 5.72
CA PRO A 136 -2.97 19.38 4.50
C PRO A 136 -2.66 18.25 3.49
N ILE A 137 -3.39 17.14 3.60
CA ILE A 137 -3.15 15.87 2.86
C ILE A 137 -2.89 16.10 1.37
N LYS A 138 -3.80 16.78 0.65
CA LYS A 138 -3.68 16.98 -0.80
C LYS A 138 -2.38 17.68 -1.21
N ARG A 139 -1.93 18.66 -0.44
CA ARG A 139 -0.66 19.37 -0.72
C ARG A 139 0.53 18.47 -0.49
N LEU A 140 0.49 17.62 0.54
CA LEU A 140 1.55 16.66 0.81
C LEU A 140 1.65 15.60 -0.30
N GLU A 141 0.52 15.06 -0.74
CA GLU A 141 0.47 14.10 -1.86
C GLU A 141 1.00 14.71 -3.16
N GLU A 142 0.70 15.97 -3.43
CA GLU A 142 1.22 16.70 -4.58
C GLU A 142 2.75 16.91 -4.51
N ILE A 143 3.27 17.30 -3.34
CA ILE A 143 4.72 17.44 -3.12
C ILE A 143 5.44 16.11 -3.34
N MET A 144 4.87 15.01 -2.86
CA MET A 144 5.46 13.67 -2.99
C MET A 144 5.19 13.01 -4.34
N ARG A 145 4.45 13.64 -5.27
CA ARG A 145 4.00 13.02 -6.51
C ARG A 145 5.14 12.43 -7.36
N ILE A 146 6.30 13.08 -7.36
CA ILE A 146 7.49 12.66 -8.13
C ILE A 146 8.42 11.74 -7.33
N ASN A 147 7.98 11.28 -6.16
CA ASN A 147 8.77 10.51 -5.21
C ASN A 147 10.18 11.11 -4.96
N PRO A 148 10.26 12.24 -4.24
CA PRO A 148 11.54 12.90 -3.98
C PRO A 148 12.50 12.09 -3.07
N LEU A 149 12.03 11.00 -2.47
CA LEU A 149 12.84 10.13 -1.62
C LEU A 149 13.67 9.13 -2.45
N GLY A 150 13.31 8.91 -3.72
CA GLY A 150 13.85 7.84 -4.54
C GLY A 150 13.19 6.48 -4.26
N GLN A 151 13.60 5.44 -4.97
CA GLN A 151 13.14 4.06 -4.77
C GLN A 151 14.28 3.06 -4.85
N GLY A 152 14.27 2.13 -3.89
CA GLY A 152 15.16 0.97 -3.92
C GLY A 152 16.29 1.06 -2.91
N LYS A 153 17.53 1.15 -3.39
CA LYS A 153 18.74 0.94 -2.58
C LYS A 153 19.23 2.20 -1.84
N GLU A 154 18.62 3.34 -2.09
CA GLU A 154 18.89 4.61 -1.41
C GLU A 154 18.55 4.50 0.09
N MET A 155 17.59 3.63 0.45
CA MET A 155 17.20 3.36 1.84
C MET A 155 16.89 4.64 2.64
N THR A 156 16.09 5.52 2.04
CA THR A 156 15.67 6.83 2.55
C THR A 156 14.20 6.83 2.99
N PRO A 157 13.79 6.04 4.01
CA PRO A 157 12.38 5.88 4.37
C PRO A 157 11.77 7.10 5.09
N ILE A 158 12.57 8.12 5.40
CA ILE A 158 12.16 9.30 6.18
C ILE A 158 12.65 10.56 5.48
N CYS A 159 11.77 11.55 5.36
CA CYS A 159 12.12 12.89 4.91
C CYS A 159 11.42 13.95 5.77
N ILE A 160 11.88 15.20 5.67
CA ILE A 160 11.28 16.35 6.37
C ILE A 160 10.73 17.31 5.32
N VAL A 161 9.43 17.56 5.37
CA VAL A 161 8.77 18.58 4.54
C VAL A 161 8.67 19.88 5.33
N ARG A 162 9.32 20.94 4.86
CA ARG A 162 9.28 22.28 5.48
C ARG A 162 8.26 23.18 4.77
N GLY A 163 7.66 24.11 5.51
CA GLY A 163 6.72 25.11 4.94
C GLY A 163 5.34 24.59 4.55
N LEU A 164 5.01 23.35 4.94
CA LEU A 164 3.72 22.73 4.59
C LEU A 164 2.55 23.27 5.43
N LEU A 165 2.80 23.47 6.73
CA LEU A 165 1.82 23.93 7.69
C LEU A 165 1.74 25.46 7.61
N LYS A 166 0.53 26.02 7.70
CA LYS A 166 0.38 27.46 7.88
C LYS A 166 0.97 27.83 9.24
N ASN A 167 1.85 28.83 9.28
CA ASN A 167 2.25 29.43 10.54
C ASN A 167 1.00 30.04 11.19
N SER A 168 0.64 29.59 12.38
CA SER A 168 -0.36 30.22 13.24
C SER A 168 0.15 31.53 13.87
N ARG A 169 1.18 32.14 13.27
CA ARG A 169 1.69 33.49 13.56
C ARG A 169 1.49 34.36 12.33
N GLN A 170 0.26 34.78 12.11
CA GLN A 170 -0.12 36.02 11.42
C GLN A 170 -1.35 36.56 12.13
#